data_AF-A0A352PS92-F1
#
_entry.id   AF-A0A352PS92-F1
#
_cell.length_a   1.000
_cell.length_b   1.000
_cell.length_c   1.000
_cell.angle_alpha   90.00
_cell.angle_beta   90.00
_cell.angle_gamma   90.00
#
_symmetry.space_group_name_H-M   'P 1'
#
loop_
_entity.id
_entity.type
_entity.pdbx_description
1 polymer ?
#
loop_
_entity_poly.entity_id
_entity_poly.type
_entity_poly.pdbx_seq_one_letter_code
_entity_poly.pdbx_strand_id
1 'polypeptide(L)'
;MNSLQKIWTVALIRAAVVAGSGILLGYLLYQSLVFTPAMVAFQFTLSGVTAGVAYAALKGRRVRDGLASLVVWYVIVTFLVENFVPWMLLLNFIYIAEIAVVIWVYVRLIREPLLKSIPARIVLAGALLSMANRLLIVILETILKRHTLGNVGELWELIMRNCQFGALIGLAVGCGIEIAEQIVKKVSPRL
;
A
#
# COMPACT_ATOMS: atom_id res chain seq x y z
N MET A 1 30.11 -5.35 7.75
CA MET A 1 28.90 -4.50 7.85
C MET A 1 28.40 -4.57 9.29
N ASN A 2 28.32 -3.44 9.98
CA ASN A 2 27.86 -3.41 11.38
C ASN A 2 26.36 -3.72 11.47
N SER A 3 25.87 -4.15 12.64
CA SER A 3 24.48 -4.58 12.86
C SER A 3 23.45 -3.55 12.40
N LEU A 4 23.72 -2.26 12.68
CA LEU A 4 22.91 -1.13 12.23
C LEU A 4 22.84 -1.03 10.70
N GLN A 5 23.99 -1.02 10.02
CA GLN A 5 24.05 -0.96 8.56
C GLN A 5 23.23 -2.09 7.92
N LYS A 6 23.30 -3.30 8.49
CA LYS A 6 22.55 -4.46 8.01
C LYS A 6 21.03 -4.27 8.12
N ILE A 7 20.55 -3.73 9.24
CA ILE A 7 19.12 -3.43 9.45
C ILE A 7 18.64 -2.38 8.46
N TRP A 8 19.41 -1.32 8.25
CA TRP A 8 19.07 -0.26 7.30
C TRP A 8 19.04 -0.78 5.86
N THR A 9 20.01 -1.59 5.44
CA THR A 9 20.03 -2.19 4.11
C THR A 9 18.80 -3.07 3.87
N VAL A 10 18.42 -3.92 4.84
CA VAL A 10 17.22 -4.78 4.70
C VAL A 10 15.94 -3.95 4.62
N ALA A 11 15.80 -2.94 5.46
CA ALA A 11 14.64 -2.04 5.43
C ALA A 11 14.56 -1.28 4.09
N LEU A 12 15.70 -0.81 3.59
CA LEU A 12 15.79 -0.10 2.31
C LEU A 12 15.42 -1.01 1.13
N ILE A 13 15.93 -2.25 1.08
CA ILE A 13 15.57 -3.21 0.02
C ILE A 13 14.06 -3.46 0.02
N ARG A 14 13.47 -3.71 1.19
CA ARG A 14 12.02 -3.92 1.35
C ARG A 14 11.22 -2.72 0.86
N ALA A 15 11.58 -1.51 1.29
CA ALA A 15 10.88 -0.31 0.88
C ALA A 15 11.02 -0.05 -0.63
N ALA A 16 12.24 -0.11 -1.16
CA ALA A 16 12.53 0.24 -2.54
C ALA A 16 11.92 -0.75 -3.54
N VAL A 17 11.99 -2.06 -3.28
CA VAL A 17 11.47 -3.07 -4.21
C VAL A 17 9.93 -3.06 -4.22
N VAL A 18 9.29 -2.91 -3.06
CA VAL A 18 7.83 -2.83 -2.96
C VAL A 18 7.31 -1.52 -3.55
N ALA A 19 7.98 -0.39 -3.28
CA ALA A 19 7.63 0.88 -3.92
C ALA A 19 7.81 0.80 -5.44
N GLY A 20 8.93 0.25 -5.89
CA GLY A 20 9.26 0.09 -7.30
C GLY A 20 8.25 -0.78 -8.04
N SER A 21 7.72 -1.85 -7.44
CA SER A 21 6.71 -2.67 -8.11
C SER A 21 5.38 -1.93 -8.30
N GLY A 22 4.94 -1.15 -7.30
CA GLY A 22 3.76 -0.30 -7.40
C GLY A 22 3.91 0.80 -8.47
N ILE A 23 5.06 1.49 -8.47
CA ILE A 23 5.39 2.53 -9.46
C ILE A 23 5.43 1.94 -10.87
N LEU A 24 6.11 0.80 -11.05
CA LEU A 24 6.22 0.14 -12.35
C LEU A 24 4.85 -0.25 -12.89
N LEU A 25 3.97 -0.84 -12.06
CA LEU A 25 2.62 -1.16 -12.50
C LEU A 25 1.82 0.10 -12.84
N GLY A 26 1.93 1.16 -12.02
CA GLY A 26 1.31 2.45 -12.31
C GLY A 26 1.76 3.03 -13.65
N TYR A 27 3.06 2.93 -13.97
CA TYR A 27 3.61 3.36 -15.25
C TYR A 27 3.10 2.53 -16.43
N LEU A 28 3.03 1.21 -16.29
CA LEU A 28 2.50 0.32 -17.34
C LEU A 28 1.01 0.60 -17.62
N LEU A 29 0.22 0.87 -16.57
CA LEU A 29 -1.19 1.21 -16.70
C LEU A 29 -1.44 2.64 -17.20
N TYR A 30 -0.50 3.56 -16.93
CA TYR A 30 -0.53 4.90 -17.52
C TYR A 30 -0.45 4.83 -19.06
N GLN A 31 0.40 3.94 -19.59
CA GLN A 31 0.59 3.79 -21.04
C GLN A 31 -0.60 3.11 -21.74
N SER A 32 -1.41 2.31 -21.04
CA SER A 32 -2.46 1.52 -21.66
C SER A 32 -3.73 2.30 -22.01
N LEU A 33 -3.84 3.60 -21.68
CA LEU A 33 -5.02 4.46 -21.89
C LEU A 33 -6.35 3.94 -21.29
N VAL A 34 -6.32 2.84 -20.52
CA VAL A 34 -7.52 2.20 -19.93
C VAL A 34 -8.12 3.04 -18.79
N PHE A 35 -7.34 3.96 -18.21
CA PHE A 35 -7.77 4.78 -17.09
C PHE A 35 -7.37 6.25 -17.27
N THR A 36 -7.99 7.16 -16.51
CA THR A 36 -7.62 8.58 -16.46
C THR A 36 -6.15 8.70 -16.02
N PRO A 37 -5.21 9.04 -16.92
CA PRO A 37 -3.81 8.64 -16.74
C PRO A 37 -3.14 9.27 -15.52
N ALA A 38 -3.40 10.56 -15.27
CA ALA A 38 -2.74 11.31 -14.20
C ALA A 38 -3.12 10.84 -12.78
N MET A 39 -4.39 10.52 -12.53
CA MET A 39 -4.83 10.08 -11.20
C MET A 39 -4.39 8.64 -10.90
N VAL A 40 -4.33 7.78 -11.91
CA VAL A 40 -3.93 6.37 -11.73
C VAL A 40 -2.44 6.25 -11.45
N ALA A 41 -1.57 6.93 -12.22
CA ALA A 41 -0.13 6.91 -11.95
C ALA A 41 0.19 7.43 -10.54
N PHE A 42 -0.51 8.49 -10.11
CA PHE A 42 -0.38 9.04 -8.76
C PHE A 42 -0.85 8.04 -7.68
N GLN A 43 -2.03 7.44 -7.84
CA GLN A 43 -2.58 6.48 -6.89
C GLN A 43 -1.68 5.24 -6.74
N PHE A 44 -1.17 4.68 -7.84
CA PHE A 44 -0.28 3.51 -7.80
C PHE A 44 1.09 3.85 -7.19
N THR A 45 1.64 5.03 -7.52
CA THR A 45 2.91 5.51 -6.94
C THR A 45 2.78 5.71 -5.44
N LEU A 46 1.77 6.46 -4.99
CA LEU A 46 1.56 6.75 -3.57
C LEU A 46 1.22 5.48 -2.78
N SER A 47 0.38 4.59 -3.33
CA SER A 47 0.08 3.29 -2.72
C SER A 47 1.34 2.44 -2.58
N GLY A 48 2.13 2.34 -3.64
CA GLY A 48 3.33 1.52 -3.69
C GLY A 48 4.37 1.99 -2.68
N VAL A 49 4.66 3.29 -2.65
CA VAL A 49 5.60 3.87 -1.68
C VAL A 49 5.09 3.69 -0.26
N THR A 50 3.81 3.98 0.00
CA THR A 50 3.21 3.81 1.34
C THR A 50 3.25 2.36 1.80
N ALA A 51 2.91 1.41 0.93
CA ALA A 51 2.99 -0.03 1.22
C ALA A 51 4.43 -0.48 1.48
N GLY A 52 5.41 0.02 0.71
CA GLY A 52 6.83 -0.29 0.90
C GLY A 52 7.36 0.23 2.23
N VAL A 53 7.03 1.47 2.59
CA VAL A 53 7.37 2.06 3.89
C VAL A 53 6.70 1.28 5.02
N ALA A 54 5.39 1.02 4.93
CA ALA A 54 4.65 0.26 5.92
C ALA A 54 5.26 -1.14 6.12
N TYR A 55 5.58 -1.81 5.03
CA TYR A 55 6.14 -3.16 5.06
C TYR A 55 7.52 -3.19 5.70
N ALA A 56 8.42 -2.28 5.30
CA ALA A 56 9.74 -2.15 5.89
C ALA A 56 9.69 -1.80 7.39
N ALA A 57 8.76 -0.92 7.76
CA ALA A 57 8.57 -0.45 9.14
C ALA A 57 7.99 -1.55 10.05
N LEU A 58 7.05 -2.36 9.54
CA LEU A 58 6.32 -3.36 10.33
C LEU A 58 6.98 -4.74 10.35
N LYS A 59 7.76 -5.14 9.33
CA LYS A 59 8.34 -6.50 9.20
C LYS A 59 9.68 -6.71 9.93
N GLY A 60 9.90 -6.13 11.09
CA GLY A 60 11.15 -6.39 11.81
C GLY A 60 11.44 -5.50 13.00
N ARG A 61 10.53 -4.58 13.33
CA ARG A 61 10.64 -3.71 14.48
C ARG A 61 9.45 -3.92 15.41
N ARG A 62 9.54 -3.34 16.61
CA ARG A 62 8.38 -3.26 17.49
C ARG A 62 7.30 -2.45 16.77
N VAL A 63 6.04 -2.85 16.92
CA VAL A 63 4.89 -2.18 16.27
C VAL A 63 4.92 -0.67 16.50
N ARG A 64 5.29 -0.24 17.72
CA ARG A 64 5.47 1.17 18.09
C ARG A 64 6.43 1.92 17.16
N ASP A 65 7.59 1.34 16.84
CA ASP A 65 8.60 1.99 16.00
C ASP A 65 8.14 2.02 14.53
N GLY A 66 7.36 1.02 14.12
CA GLY A 66 6.70 0.99 12.82
C GLY A 66 5.66 2.10 12.67
N LEU A 67 4.81 2.28 13.70
CA LEU A 67 3.82 3.36 13.75
C LEU A 67 4.49 4.74 13.73
N ALA A 68 5.58 4.94 14.50
CA ALA A 68 6.32 6.19 14.46
C ALA A 68 6.87 6.52 13.06
N SER A 69 7.36 5.51 12.34
CA SER A 69 7.85 5.68 10.96
C SER A 69 6.72 6.07 9.99
N LEU A 70 5.52 5.50 10.19
CA LEU A 70 4.32 5.84 9.41
C LEU A 70 3.81 7.25 9.70
N VAL A 71 3.93 7.73 10.94
CA VAL A 71 3.63 9.13 11.29
C VAL A 71 4.57 10.09 10.56
N VAL A 72 5.88 9.78 10.53
CA VAL A 72 6.85 10.57 9.75
C VAL A 72 6.50 10.56 8.27
N TRP A 73 6.14 9.40 7.72
CA TRP A 73 5.69 9.28 6.34
C TRP A 73 4.43 10.12 6.05
N TYR A 74 3.45 10.10 6.95
CA TYR A 74 2.24 10.93 6.86
C TYR A 74 2.58 12.44 6.80
N VAL A 75 3.50 12.90 7.64
CA VAL A 75 3.95 14.30 7.62
C VAL A 75 4.60 14.61 6.27
N ILE A 76 5.49 13.76 5.76
CA ILE A 76 6.13 13.94 4.45
C ILE A 76 5.11 14.00 3.31
N VAL A 77 4.18 13.05 3.25
CA VAL A 77 3.14 13.01 2.21
C VAL A 77 2.27 14.26 2.27
N THR A 78 1.87 14.67 3.46
CA THR A 78 1.12 15.90 3.69
C THR A 78 1.83 17.13 3.10
N PHE A 79 3.14 17.27 3.33
CA PHE A 79 3.93 18.37 2.77
C PHE A 79 4.14 18.29 1.25
N LEU A 80 4.21 17.08 0.68
CA LEU A 80 4.48 16.88 -0.75
C LEU A 80 3.25 17.06 -1.63
N VAL A 81 2.07 16.66 -1.14
CA VAL A 81 0.87 16.61 -1.99
C VAL A 81 0.07 17.91 -1.91
N GLU A 82 -0.03 18.60 -0.76
CA GLU A 82 -0.99 19.71 -0.62
C GLU A 82 -0.68 20.83 0.38
N ASN A 83 -1.37 21.96 0.20
CA ASN A 83 -1.39 23.14 1.08
C ASN A 83 -2.29 22.92 2.32
N PHE A 84 -1.90 22.08 3.30
CA PHE A 84 -2.48 22.01 4.67
C PHE A 84 -4.01 22.19 4.81
N VAL A 85 -4.82 21.69 3.86
CA VAL A 85 -6.28 21.78 3.96
C VAL A 85 -6.77 20.70 4.93
N PRO A 86 -7.52 21.03 6.01
CA PRO A 86 -7.88 20.06 7.05
C PRO A 86 -8.57 18.80 6.55
N TRP A 87 -9.44 18.93 5.54
CA TRP A 87 -10.11 17.80 4.92
C TRP A 87 -9.13 16.83 4.24
N MET A 88 -8.13 17.37 3.56
CA MET A 88 -7.15 16.58 2.82
C MET A 88 -6.10 15.95 3.74
N LEU A 89 -5.81 16.60 4.88
CA LEU A 89 -5.05 16.00 5.98
C LEU A 89 -5.73 14.74 6.51
N LEU A 90 -7.04 14.77 6.69
CA LEU A 90 -7.83 13.61 7.14
C LEU A 90 -7.82 12.50 6.09
N LEU A 91 -7.96 12.84 4.81
CA LEU A 91 -7.89 11.89 3.70
C LEU A 91 -6.57 11.15 3.65
N ASN A 92 -5.46 11.88 3.69
CA ASN A 92 -4.12 11.31 3.68
C ASN A 92 -3.89 10.41 4.90
N PHE A 93 -4.44 10.79 6.05
CA PHE A 93 -4.35 9.99 7.26
C PHE A 93 -5.10 8.67 7.11
N ILE A 94 -6.37 8.70 6.69
CA ILE A 94 -7.20 7.51 6.48
C ILE A 94 -6.52 6.58 5.48
N TYR A 95 -6.06 7.13 4.37
CA TYR A 95 -5.41 6.38 3.30
C TYR A 95 -4.13 5.66 3.76
N ILE A 96 -3.23 6.37 4.46
CA ILE A 96 -1.99 5.76 4.99
C ILE A 96 -2.30 4.75 6.10
N ALA A 97 -3.24 5.07 6.98
CA ALA A 97 -3.63 4.18 8.08
C ALA A 97 -4.22 2.86 7.55
N GLU A 98 -5.03 2.93 6.51
CA GLU A 98 -5.63 1.76 5.88
C GLU A 98 -4.58 0.84 5.23
N ILE A 99 -3.67 1.39 4.42
CA ILE A 99 -2.58 0.61 3.83
C ILE A 99 -1.71 0.00 4.94
N ALA A 100 -1.41 0.75 6.00
CA ALA A 100 -0.63 0.26 7.13
C ALA A 100 -1.31 -0.91 7.85
N VAL A 101 -2.62 -0.82 8.08
CA VAL A 101 -3.42 -1.91 8.69
C VAL A 101 -3.42 -3.14 7.78
N VAL A 102 -3.64 -2.97 6.48
CA VAL A 102 -3.59 -4.08 5.51
C VAL A 102 -2.24 -4.77 5.53
N ILE A 103 -1.15 -4.01 5.46
CA ILE A 103 0.21 -4.58 5.49
C ILE A 103 0.50 -5.26 6.83
N TRP A 104 0.02 -4.70 7.94
CA TRP A 104 0.14 -5.33 9.25
C TRP A 104 -0.61 -6.68 9.33
N VAL A 105 -1.87 -6.73 8.85
CA VAL A 105 -2.67 -7.95 8.77
C VAL A 105 -1.97 -8.96 7.87
N TYR A 106 -1.52 -8.53 6.69
CA TYR A 106 -0.79 -9.34 5.74
C TYR A 106 0.45 -10.00 6.38
N VAL A 107 1.31 -9.22 7.04
CA VAL A 107 2.53 -9.72 7.70
C VAL A 107 2.23 -10.75 8.79
N ARG A 108 1.07 -10.67 9.46
CA ARG A 108 0.63 -11.69 10.41
C ARG A 108 0.14 -12.95 9.71
N LEU A 109 -0.74 -12.80 8.71
CA LEU A 109 -1.35 -13.92 8.01
C LEU A 109 -0.35 -14.77 7.23
N ILE A 110 0.71 -14.19 6.63
CA ILE A 110 1.72 -14.99 5.90
C ILE A 110 2.52 -15.98 6.77
N ARG A 111 2.38 -15.91 8.10
CA ARG A 111 2.96 -16.87 9.04
C ARG A 111 2.10 -18.14 9.19
N GLU A 112 0.85 -18.09 8.77
CA GLU A 112 -0.08 -19.20 8.87
C GLU A 112 0.26 -20.33 7.89
N PRO A 113 0.04 -21.60 8.27
CA PRO A 113 0.46 -22.76 7.49
C PRO A 113 -0.25 -22.88 6.12
N LEU A 114 -1.43 -22.28 5.97
CA LEU A 114 -2.21 -22.27 4.73
C LEU A 114 -1.59 -21.35 3.66
N LEU A 115 -0.76 -20.39 4.06
CA LEU A 115 -0.18 -19.36 3.19
C LEU A 115 1.31 -19.62 2.92
N LYS A 116 1.68 -20.89 2.67
CA LYS A 116 3.07 -21.28 2.38
C LYS A 116 3.51 -20.97 0.95
N SER A 117 2.61 -20.96 -0.01
CA SER A 117 2.95 -20.75 -1.42
C SER A 117 3.08 -19.26 -1.77
N ILE A 118 4.08 -18.92 -2.58
CA ILE A 118 4.29 -17.54 -3.08
C ILE A 118 3.03 -17.00 -3.79
N PRO A 119 2.36 -17.76 -4.69
CA PRO A 119 1.15 -17.27 -5.35
C PRO A 119 0.02 -16.95 -4.37
N ALA A 120 -0.20 -17.78 -3.34
CA ALA A 120 -1.26 -17.53 -2.36
C ALA A 120 -1.01 -16.24 -1.56
N ARG A 121 0.25 -15.94 -1.24
CA ARG A 121 0.62 -14.69 -0.57
C ARG A 121 0.41 -13.47 -1.47
N ILE A 122 0.76 -13.57 -2.75
CA ILE A 122 0.52 -12.48 -3.71
C ILE A 122 -0.99 -12.22 -3.84
N VAL A 123 -1.80 -13.28 -3.99
CA VAL A 123 -3.26 -13.19 -4.06
C VAL A 123 -3.85 -12.59 -2.78
N LEU A 124 -3.33 -12.97 -1.61
CA LEU A 124 -3.77 -12.39 -0.33
C LEU A 124 -3.52 -10.89 -0.27
N ALA A 125 -2.35 -10.41 -0.69
CA ALA A 125 -2.07 -8.97 -0.74
C ALA A 125 -3.04 -8.24 -1.68
N GLY A 126 -3.32 -8.84 -2.85
CA GLY A 126 -4.37 -8.39 -3.78
C GLY A 126 -5.74 -8.28 -3.11
N ALA A 127 -6.20 -9.34 -2.45
CA ALA A 127 -7.51 -9.38 -1.81
C ALA A 127 -7.64 -8.33 -0.69
N LEU A 128 -6.62 -8.21 0.18
CA LEU A 128 -6.65 -7.26 1.30
C LEU A 128 -6.66 -5.80 0.82
N LEU A 129 -5.81 -5.45 -0.15
CA LEU A 129 -5.79 -4.08 -0.69
C LEU A 129 -7.02 -3.76 -1.55
N SER A 130 -7.61 -4.78 -2.18
CA SER A 130 -8.91 -4.66 -2.87
C SER A 130 -10.04 -4.32 -1.89
N MET A 131 -10.10 -5.00 -0.75
CA MET A 131 -11.08 -4.74 0.31
C MET A 131 -10.87 -3.36 0.95
N ALA A 132 -9.63 -2.98 1.20
CA ALA A 132 -9.28 -1.66 1.72
C ALA A 132 -9.71 -0.54 0.76
N ASN A 133 -9.25 -0.54 -0.49
CA ASN A 133 -9.64 0.52 -1.43
C ASN A 133 -11.16 0.63 -1.62
N ARG A 134 -11.91 -0.47 -1.45
CA ARG A 134 -13.38 -0.43 -1.41
C ARG A 134 -13.89 0.31 -0.18
N LEU A 135 -13.37 -0.01 1.00
CA LEU A 135 -13.77 0.60 2.26
C LEU A 135 -13.44 2.11 2.29
N LEU A 136 -12.29 2.51 1.73
CA LEU A 136 -11.94 3.92 1.55
C LEU A 136 -13.08 4.68 0.89
N ILE A 137 -13.54 4.24 -0.28
CA ILE A 137 -14.64 4.89 -1.01
C ILE A 137 -15.90 5.00 -0.16
N VAL A 138 -16.28 3.94 0.55
CA VAL A 138 -17.46 3.95 1.42
C VAL A 138 -17.33 5.01 2.51
N ILE A 139 -16.15 5.11 3.14
CA ILE A 139 -15.84 6.12 4.15
C ILE A 139 -15.89 7.52 3.55
N LEU A 140 -15.27 7.72 2.38
CA LEU A 140 -15.25 9.01 1.68
C LEU A 140 -16.65 9.49 1.36
N GLU A 141 -17.49 8.62 0.82
CA GLU A 141 -18.87 8.96 0.47
C GLU A 141 -19.72 9.28 1.70
N THR A 142 -19.54 8.52 2.78
CA THR A 142 -20.25 8.73 4.04
C THR A 142 -19.88 10.07 4.69
N ILE A 143 -18.60 10.42 4.68
CA ILE A 143 -18.11 11.64 5.34
C ILE A 143 -18.37 12.88 4.48
N LEU A 144 -18.16 12.80 3.17
CA LEU A 144 -18.34 13.94 2.27
C LEU A 144 -19.79 14.24 1.92
N LYS A 145 -20.71 13.29 2.17
CA LYS A 145 -22.12 13.37 1.75
C LYS A 145 -22.28 13.76 0.28
N ARG A 146 -21.29 13.46 -0.56
CA ARG A 146 -21.25 13.92 -1.96
C ARG A 146 -22.28 13.19 -2.82
N HIS A 147 -22.65 11.97 -2.44
CA HIS A 147 -23.75 11.23 -3.06
C HIS A 147 -24.88 11.01 -2.06
N THR A 148 -25.59 12.09 -1.71
CA THR A 148 -26.92 11.98 -1.13
C THR A 148 -27.87 11.35 -2.16
N LEU A 149 -28.05 10.02 -2.09
CA LEU A 149 -29.23 9.25 -2.51
C LEU A 149 -29.68 9.29 -3.99
N GLY A 150 -28.96 9.98 -4.89
CA GLY A 150 -29.41 10.20 -6.26
C GLY A 150 -29.18 9.05 -7.25
N ASN A 151 -28.06 8.33 -7.16
CA ASN A 151 -27.74 7.29 -8.14
C ASN A 151 -26.89 6.15 -7.54
N VAL A 152 -27.55 5.16 -6.92
CA VAL A 152 -26.91 3.98 -6.31
C VAL A 152 -26.03 3.21 -7.31
N GLY A 153 -26.37 3.27 -8.61
CA GLY A 153 -25.58 2.66 -9.69
C GLY A 153 -24.18 3.25 -9.82
N GLU A 154 -24.05 4.58 -9.83
CA GLU A 154 -22.75 5.26 -9.95
C GLU A 154 -21.84 4.97 -8.75
N LEU A 155 -22.42 4.93 -7.54
CA LEU A 155 -21.70 4.55 -6.33
C LEU A 155 -21.15 3.12 -6.42
N TRP A 156 -21.97 2.18 -6.91
CA TRP A 156 -21.54 0.79 -7.07
C TRP A 156 -20.42 0.64 -8.10
N GLU A 157 -20.51 1.34 -9.23
CA GLU A 157 -19.45 1.35 -10.24
C GLU A 157 -18.12 1.90 -9.66
N LEU A 158 -18.19 2.97 -8.87
CA LEU A 158 -17.02 3.58 -8.25
C LEU A 158 -16.38 2.66 -7.20
N ILE A 159 -17.20 1.97 -6.40
CA ILE A 159 -16.78 0.91 -5.47
C ILE A 159 -16.09 -0.22 -6.22
N MET A 160 -16.68 -0.73 -7.29
CA MET A 160 -16.12 -1.86 -8.06
C MET A 160 -14.82 -1.48 -8.77
N ARG A 161 -14.74 -0.28 -9.34
CA ARG A 161 -13.51 0.21 -9.97
C ARG A 161 -12.38 0.37 -8.96
N ASN A 162 -12.65 0.90 -7.78
CA ASN A 162 -11.64 1.00 -6.71
C ASN A 162 -11.25 -0.36 -6.14
N CYS A 163 -12.18 -1.31 -6.10
CA CYS A 163 -11.90 -2.71 -5.77
C CYS A 163 -10.89 -3.30 -6.77
N GLN A 164 -11.09 -3.10 -8.07
CA GLN A 164 -10.17 -3.55 -9.11
C GLN A 164 -8.80 -2.88 -8.98
N PHE A 165 -8.75 -1.56 -8.77
CA PHE A 165 -7.48 -0.87 -8.54
C PHE A 165 -6.76 -1.39 -7.29
N GLY A 166 -7.48 -1.59 -6.19
CA GLY A 166 -6.92 -2.16 -4.97
C GLY A 166 -6.37 -3.57 -5.18
N ALA A 167 -7.04 -4.40 -5.99
CA ALA A 167 -6.54 -5.71 -6.36
C ALA A 167 -5.24 -5.61 -7.15
N LEU A 168 -5.18 -4.76 -8.18
CA LEU A 168 -3.98 -4.57 -9.00
C LEU A 168 -2.80 -4.03 -8.19
N ILE A 169 -3.04 -3.02 -7.37
CA ILE A 169 -2.05 -2.47 -6.44
C ILE A 169 -1.57 -3.57 -5.49
N GLY A 170 -2.49 -4.36 -4.92
CA GLY A 170 -2.15 -5.42 -3.99
C GLY A 170 -1.38 -6.58 -4.61
N LEU A 171 -1.65 -6.93 -5.86
CA LEU A 171 -0.86 -7.90 -6.60
C LEU A 171 0.57 -7.38 -6.85
N ALA A 172 0.73 -6.12 -7.27
CA ALA A 172 2.05 -5.51 -7.44
C ALA A 172 2.83 -5.42 -6.13
N VAL A 173 2.18 -4.99 -5.06
CA VAL A 173 2.78 -4.92 -3.71
C VAL A 173 3.16 -6.32 -3.22
N GLY A 174 2.28 -7.32 -3.38
CA GLY A 174 2.56 -8.71 -3.03
C GLY A 174 3.76 -9.29 -3.79
N CYS A 175 3.83 -9.07 -5.11
CA CYS A 175 4.99 -9.44 -5.92
C CYS A 175 6.26 -8.74 -5.43
N GLY A 176 6.20 -7.44 -5.20
CA GLY A 176 7.34 -6.65 -4.69
C GLY A 176 7.83 -7.16 -3.33
N ILE A 177 6.90 -7.53 -2.44
CA ILE A 177 7.21 -8.10 -1.13
C ILE A 177 7.97 -9.41 -1.29
N GLU A 178 7.49 -10.34 -2.11
CA GLU A 178 8.12 -11.65 -2.28
C GLU A 178 9.48 -11.53 -2.96
N ILE A 179 9.61 -10.66 -3.96
CA ILE A 179 10.91 -10.35 -4.59
C ILE A 179 11.88 -9.76 -3.57
N ALA A 180 11.43 -8.81 -2.75
CA ALA A 180 12.25 -8.20 -1.71
C ALA A 180 12.76 -9.25 -0.71
N GLU A 181 11.91 -10.18 -0.28
CA GLU A 181 12.33 -11.23 0.65
C GLU A 181 13.31 -12.22 0.01
N GLN A 182 13.17 -12.53 -1.28
CA GLN A 182 14.16 -13.35 -1.98
C GLN A 182 15.52 -12.66 -2.06
N ILE A 183 15.55 -11.34 -2.29
CA ILE A 183 16.79 -10.56 -2.30
C ILE A 183 17.39 -10.49 -0.88
N VAL A 184 16.58 -10.18 0.13
CA VAL A 184 17.02 -10.10 1.53
C VAL A 184 17.61 -11.43 2.01
N LYS A 185 17.02 -12.57 1.66
CA LYS A 185 17.58 -13.90 2.01
C LYS A 185 18.97 -14.12 1.42
N LYS A 186 19.24 -13.62 0.22
CA LYS A 186 20.57 -13.72 -0.43
C LYS A 186 21.58 -12.76 0.21
N VAL A 187 21.18 -11.53 0.48
CA VAL A 187 22.05 -10.48 1.05
C VAL A 187 22.30 -10.70 2.54
N SER A 188 21.35 -11.31 3.25
CA SER A 188 21.36 -11.48 4.69
C SER A 188 20.60 -12.76 5.12
N PRO A 189 21.21 -13.95 4.95
CA PRO A 189 20.56 -15.22 5.28
C PRO A 189 20.30 -15.47 6.78
N ARG A 190 20.82 -14.61 7.66
CA ARG A 190 20.69 -14.70 9.13
C ARG A 190 19.64 -13.74 9.73
N LEU A 191 18.82 -13.07 8.91
CA LEU A 191 17.70 -12.20 9.29
C LEU A 191 16.42 -12.68 8.59
#